data_AF-A0A554QZ17-F1
#
_entry.id   AF-A0A554QZ17-F1
#
_cell.length_a   1.000
_cell.length_b   1.000
_cell.length_c   1.000
_cell.angle_alpha   90.00
_cell.angle_beta   90.00
_cell.angle_gamma   90.00
#
_symmetry.space_group_name_H-M   'P 1'
#
loop_
_entity.id
_entity.type
_entity.pdbx_description
1 polymer ?
#
loop_
_entity_poly.entity_id
_entity_poly.type
_entity_poly.pdbx_seq_one_letter_code
_entity_poly.pdbx_strand_id
1 'polypeptide(L)'
;MIGQLGGHGDQCALDLGGTVLTYAELDAAIERSPQVAVCDASALPVLEALICVYAAARRGTAVIVEDPVARSERGEIDPSSFLLVATSGSSGRPRPLARTVASWFDSFPEFTTITGIEAHDRVLITGPLHATMHLFGAVHALWQGACVTDDPTDATVVHAVPAVLRRIVYEAPRLRTAIVAGTMLDDGARAAASGIEIVEYYGAAELSIVAARRVPDPMRLLDSVDAEIRDGLLYVRSPYRVLGAAEWFGVGDRAVLGANRELTILGRGEFAINVGGTTVMAEDVERTLETVDGVTGAAVIGSPHSVLGETITAVIEHDDAVTLHAIRAQARALLAREAMPSRWITVDELPRTGSGKVARGRVKELHS
;
A
#
# COMPACT_ATOMS: atom_id res chain seq x y z
N MET A 1 21.61 -10.39 -3.20
CA MET A 1 22.30 -9.11 -3.53
C MET A 1 21.22 -8.05 -3.69
N ILE A 2 21.49 -6.84 -3.23
CA ILE A 2 20.52 -5.75 -3.09
C ILE A 2 20.48 -4.90 -4.36
N GLY A 3 19.30 -4.48 -4.83
CA GLY A 3 19.13 -3.33 -5.74
C GLY A 3 20.07 -3.31 -6.95
N GLN A 4 20.26 -4.44 -7.63
CA GLN A 4 21.02 -4.49 -8.88
C GLN A 4 20.13 -4.07 -10.05
N LEU A 5 20.75 -3.37 -11.00
CA LEU A 5 20.15 -3.06 -12.28
C LEU A 5 20.21 -4.31 -13.17
N GLY A 6 19.17 -4.58 -13.95
CA GLY A 6 19.09 -5.78 -14.79
C GLY A 6 19.63 -5.62 -16.22
N GLY A 7 19.82 -4.39 -16.68
CA GLY A 7 20.17 -4.10 -18.07
C GLY A 7 21.68 -4.06 -18.35
N HIS A 8 22.02 -4.09 -19.64
CA HIS A 8 23.39 -4.01 -20.15
C HIS A 8 23.80 -2.58 -20.47
N GLY A 9 25.10 -2.29 -20.35
CA GLY A 9 25.65 -0.94 -20.21
C GLY A 9 25.20 0.10 -21.26
N ASP A 10 24.98 -0.27 -22.51
CA ASP A 10 24.58 0.62 -23.60
C ASP A 10 23.06 0.74 -23.80
N GLN A 11 22.27 -0.11 -23.15
CA GLN A 11 20.81 -0.08 -23.23
C GLN A 11 20.26 1.13 -22.47
N CYS A 12 19.13 1.69 -22.94
CA CYS A 12 18.41 2.72 -22.18
C CYS A 12 17.97 2.17 -20.82
N ALA A 13 18.31 2.87 -19.75
CA ALA A 13 17.75 2.65 -18.43
C ALA A 13 16.65 3.68 -18.10
N LEU A 14 16.90 4.95 -18.41
CA LEU A 14 15.98 6.06 -18.14
C LEU A 14 15.83 6.94 -19.38
N ASP A 15 14.61 7.33 -19.69
CA ASP A 15 14.28 8.35 -20.69
C ASP A 15 13.19 9.26 -20.12
N LEU A 16 13.63 10.31 -19.41
CA LEU A 16 12.77 11.13 -18.55
C LEU A 16 13.04 12.62 -18.81
N GLY A 17 12.00 13.41 -19.06
CA GLY A 17 12.12 14.86 -19.23
C GLY A 17 13.09 15.27 -20.35
N GLY A 18 13.22 14.44 -21.40
CA GLY A 18 14.16 14.63 -22.50
C GLY A 18 15.62 14.29 -22.18
N THR A 19 15.89 13.69 -21.01
CA THR A 19 17.21 13.18 -20.62
C THR A 19 17.23 11.66 -20.71
N VAL A 20 18.14 11.13 -21.51
CA VAL A 20 18.36 9.69 -21.66
C VAL A 20 19.62 9.29 -20.90
N LEU A 21 19.51 8.25 -20.06
CA LEU A 21 20.65 7.58 -19.43
C LEU A 21 20.67 6.11 -19.82
N THR A 22 21.83 5.65 -20.25
CA THR A 22 22.11 4.23 -20.39
C THR A 22 22.30 3.55 -19.03
N TYR A 23 22.26 2.23 -18.98
CA TYR A 23 22.54 1.48 -17.75
C TYR A 23 23.94 1.75 -17.19
N ALA A 24 24.97 1.90 -18.03
CA ALA A 24 26.32 2.22 -17.57
C ALA A 24 26.41 3.62 -16.96
N GLU A 25 25.72 4.60 -17.55
CA GLU A 25 25.68 5.97 -17.03
C GLU A 25 24.89 6.05 -15.73
N LEU A 26 23.75 5.34 -15.64
CA LEU A 26 22.96 5.22 -14.42
C LEU A 26 23.77 4.57 -13.31
N ASP A 27 24.47 3.47 -13.61
CA ASP A 27 25.33 2.77 -12.66
C ASP A 27 26.42 3.70 -12.10
N ALA A 28 27.11 4.40 -12.99
CA ALA A 28 28.14 5.36 -12.62
C ALA A 28 27.57 6.55 -11.82
N ALA A 29 26.33 6.98 -12.11
CA ALA A 29 25.65 8.03 -11.34
C ALA A 29 25.29 7.55 -9.92
N ILE A 30 24.83 6.31 -9.78
CA ILE A 30 24.56 5.66 -8.48
C ILE A 30 25.86 5.57 -7.65
N GLU A 31 26.98 5.19 -8.27
CA GLU A 31 28.27 5.11 -7.60
C GLU A 31 28.76 6.48 -7.08
N ARG A 32 28.59 7.54 -7.90
CA ARG A 32 28.96 8.91 -7.54
C ARG A 32 28.02 9.57 -6.54
N SER A 33 26.85 8.99 -6.27
CA SER A 33 25.86 9.57 -5.36
C SER A 33 26.43 9.80 -3.95
N PRO A 34 26.13 10.93 -3.27
CA PRO A 34 26.68 11.23 -1.94
C PRO A 34 26.44 10.13 -0.91
N GLN A 35 27.43 9.87 -0.06
CA GLN A 35 27.30 8.91 1.05
C GLN A 35 26.62 9.60 2.24
N VAL A 36 25.31 9.41 2.33
CA VAL A 36 24.48 9.91 3.44
C VAL A 36 23.82 8.74 4.17
N ALA A 37 23.64 8.87 5.48
CA ALA A 37 23.00 7.84 6.31
C ALA A 37 21.53 7.63 5.94
N VAL A 38 20.83 8.72 5.61
CA VAL A 38 19.45 8.71 5.11
C VAL A 38 19.37 9.67 3.93
N CYS A 39 18.93 9.17 2.78
CA CYS A 39 18.68 9.98 1.61
C CYS A 39 17.21 10.40 1.55
N ASP A 40 16.93 11.64 1.15
CA ASP A 40 15.56 12.11 0.92
C ASP A 40 15.35 12.40 -0.56
N ALA A 41 14.58 11.55 -1.22
CA ALA A 41 14.26 11.63 -2.63
C ALA A 41 12.88 12.27 -2.91
N SER A 42 12.15 12.68 -1.86
CA SER A 42 10.75 13.13 -1.95
C SER A 42 10.53 14.33 -2.87
N ALA A 43 11.49 15.25 -2.92
CA ALA A 43 11.40 16.50 -3.68
C ALA A 43 12.36 16.51 -4.91
N LEU A 44 13.05 15.41 -5.17
CA LEU A 44 13.94 15.30 -6.32
C LEU A 44 13.14 15.06 -7.60
N PRO A 45 13.64 15.49 -8.77
CA PRO A 45 13.08 15.02 -10.04
C PRO A 45 13.22 13.49 -10.15
N VAL A 46 12.39 12.88 -10.99
CA VAL A 46 12.22 11.40 -11.06
C VAL A 46 13.55 10.69 -11.29
N LEU A 47 14.39 11.21 -12.19
CA LEU A 47 15.69 10.66 -12.52
C LEU A 47 16.61 10.61 -11.28
N GLU A 48 16.79 11.74 -10.59
CA GLU A 48 17.63 11.84 -9.39
C GLU A 48 17.06 11.03 -8.23
N ALA A 49 15.73 11.00 -8.08
CA ALA A 49 15.06 10.18 -7.08
C ALA A 49 15.37 8.69 -7.27
N LEU A 50 15.33 8.18 -8.50
CA LEU A 50 15.67 6.78 -8.80
C LEU A 50 17.16 6.48 -8.54
N ILE A 51 18.07 7.41 -8.87
CA ILE A 51 19.50 7.29 -8.50
C ILE A 51 19.65 7.17 -6.98
N CYS A 52 18.97 8.03 -6.22
CA CYS A 52 18.99 8.02 -4.76
C CYS A 52 18.46 6.70 -4.17
N VAL A 53 17.35 6.19 -4.70
CA VAL A 53 16.77 4.91 -4.26
C VAL A 53 17.74 3.75 -4.49
N TYR A 54 18.35 3.67 -5.67
CA TYR A 54 19.30 2.59 -5.97
C TYR A 54 20.62 2.73 -5.19
N ALA A 55 21.11 3.96 -4.99
CA ALA A 55 22.29 4.20 -4.15
C ALA A 55 22.06 3.76 -2.71
N ALA A 56 20.88 4.08 -2.15
CA ALA A 56 20.50 3.66 -0.81
C ALA A 56 20.36 2.15 -0.70
N ALA A 57 19.71 1.51 -1.67
CA ALA A 57 19.61 0.05 -1.74
C ALA A 57 21.00 -0.60 -1.69
N ARG A 58 21.89 -0.26 -2.63
CA ARG A 58 23.22 -0.89 -2.74
C ARG A 58 24.09 -0.72 -1.50
N ARG A 59 23.92 0.39 -0.78
CA ARG A 59 24.69 0.72 0.43
C ARG A 59 24.05 0.20 1.71
N GLY A 60 22.81 -0.30 1.65
CA GLY A 60 22.05 -0.67 2.83
C GLY A 60 21.72 0.53 3.72
N THR A 61 21.50 1.71 3.13
CA THR A 61 21.05 2.92 3.84
C THR A 61 19.58 3.19 3.56
N ALA A 62 18.95 4.02 4.39
CA ALA A 62 17.54 4.36 4.21
C ALA A 62 17.37 5.46 3.14
N VAL A 63 16.31 5.34 2.35
CA VAL A 63 15.81 6.38 1.45
C VAL A 63 14.36 6.71 1.78
N ILE A 64 14.04 8.00 1.77
CA ILE A 64 12.70 8.54 1.95
C ILE A 64 12.13 8.91 0.58
N VAL A 65 10.93 8.39 0.28
CA VAL A 65 10.16 8.74 -0.92
C VAL A 65 8.72 9.04 -0.51
N GLU A 66 8.44 10.30 -0.19
CA GLU A 66 7.12 10.76 0.28
C GLU A 66 6.59 11.96 -0.50
N ASP A 67 5.32 12.31 -0.29
CA ASP A 67 4.79 13.58 -0.76
C ASP A 67 5.47 14.72 0.01
N PRO A 68 6.18 15.66 -0.66
CA PRO A 68 6.85 16.76 0.02
C PRO A 68 5.89 17.73 0.73
N VAL A 69 4.63 17.79 0.30
CA VAL A 69 3.59 18.66 0.87
C VAL A 69 2.85 17.96 2.02
N ALA A 70 2.74 16.64 1.96
CA ALA A 70 2.16 15.82 3.00
C ALA A 70 3.23 14.86 3.53
N ARG A 71 4.11 15.35 4.41
CA ARG A 71 5.12 14.51 5.07
C ARG A 71 4.59 13.93 6.37
N SER A 72 4.96 12.68 6.63
CA SER A 72 4.63 12.02 7.89
C SER A 72 5.52 12.54 9.02
N GLU A 73 4.98 12.71 10.22
CA GLU A 73 5.82 12.81 11.42
C GLU A 73 6.59 11.49 11.59
N ARG A 74 7.90 11.58 11.80
CA ARG A 74 8.77 10.40 11.95
C ARG A 74 9.55 10.45 13.25
N GLY A 75 9.61 9.28 13.90
CA GLY A 75 10.53 9.01 14.99
C GLY A 75 11.88 8.50 14.46
N GLU A 76 12.55 7.68 15.26
CA GLU A 76 13.77 7.00 14.87
C GLU A 76 13.51 6.02 13.71
N ILE A 77 14.44 5.97 12.76
CA ILE A 77 14.36 5.07 11.60
C ILE A 77 14.97 3.74 12.01
N ASP A 78 14.19 2.66 11.87
CA ASP A 78 14.69 1.31 12.15
C ASP A 78 15.91 1.02 11.26
N PRO A 79 17.06 0.58 11.82
CA PRO A 79 18.29 0.33 11.07
C PRO A 79 18.17 -0.70 9.93
N SER A 80 17.15 -1.55 9.96
CA SER A 80 16.85 -2.50 8.88
C SER A 80 16.04 -1.91 7.72
N SER A 81 15.63 -0.63 7.84
CA SER A 81 14.89 0.09 6.81
C SER A 81 15.79 0.48 5.64
N PHE A 82 15.39 0.05 4.44
CA PHE A 82 15.92 0.57 3.19
C PHE A 82 15.00 1.66 2.63
N LEU A 83 13.69 1.44 2.63
CA LEU A 83 12.74 2.35 1.99
C LEU A 83 11.71 2.83 3.01
N LEU A 84 11.56 4.14 3.08
CA LEU A 84 10.55 4.85 3.86
C LEU A 84 9.60 5.53 2.88
N VAL A 85 8.38 4.99 2.78
CA VAL A 85 7.29 5.57 1.98
C VAL A 85 6.17 5.98 2.90
N ALA A 86 5.23 6.76 2.39
CA ALA A 86 4.02 7.10 3.12
C ALA A 86 2.79 6.46 2.51
N THR A 87 1.78 6.20 3.34
CA THR A 87 0.41 6.01 2.83
C THR A 87 -0.04 7.26 2.05
N SER A 88 -0.95 7.13 1.09
CA SER A 88 -1.43 8.24 0.21
C SER A 88 -2.04 9.44 0.92
N GLY A 89 -2.22 9.40 2.25
CA GLY A 89 -2.48 10.59 3.05
C GLY A 89 -3.83 11.24 2.76
N SER A 90 -4.84 10.49 2.30
CA SER A 90 -6.20 11.00 2.14
C SER A 90 -6.84 11.47 3.45
N SER A 91 -6.14 11.32 4.59
CA SER A 91 -6.39 11.93 5.90
C SER A 91 -5.86 13.35 6.12
N GLY A 92 -5.00 13.87 5.26
CA GLY A 92 -4.21 15.06 5.58
C GLY A 92 -3.07 14.84 6.58
N ARG A 93 -2.82 13.60 7.07
CA ARG A 93 -1.55 13.22 7.72
C ARG A 93 -1.11 11.81 7.28
N PRO A 94 -0.18 11.71 6.31
CA PRO A 94 0.40 10.44 5.91
C PRO A 94 1.17 9.76 7.05
N ARG A 95 1.28 8.43 6.95
CA ARG A 95 2.00 7.59 7.92
C ARG A 95 3.25 7.00 7.31
N PRO A 96 4.36 6.97 8.06
CA PRO A 96 5.59 6.38 7.56
C PRO A 96 5.46 4.86 7.56
N LEU A 97 5.80 4.25 6.43
CA LEU A 97 5.88 2.81 6.22
C LEU A 97 7.35 2.48 5.93
N ALA A 98 7.93 1.64 6.78
CA ALA A 98 9.31 1.21 6.64
C ALA A 98 9.41 -0.17 6.01
N ARG A 99 10.34 -0.34 5.09
CA ARG A 99 10.55 -1.59 4.35
C ARG A 99 12.01 -2.02 4.37
N THR A 100 12.21 -3.32 4.47
CA THR A 100 13.50 -3.95 4.17
C THR A 100 13.68 -4.09 2.66
N VAL A 101 14.92 -4.28 2.21
CA VAL A 101 15.20 -4.63 0.82
C VAL A 101 14.41 -5.87 0.39
N ALA A 102 14.46 -6.94 1.19
CA ALA A 102 13.77 -8.20 0.91
C ALA A 102 12.26 -8.00 0.72
N SER A 103 11.62 -7.24 1.63
CA SER A 103 10.18 -6.96 1.55
C SER A 103 9.76 -6.19 0.29
N TRP A 104 10.70 -5.56 -0.42
CA TRP A 104 10.45 -4.82 -1.65
C TRP A 104 10.80 -5.62 -2.90
N PHE A 105 12.04 -6.14 -2.99
CA PHE A 105 12.58 -6.74 -4.20
C PHE A 105 12.22 -8.23 -4.38
N ASP A 106 11.94 -8.98 -3.32
CA ASP A 106 11.78 -10.45 -3.41
C ASP A 106 10.53 -10.88 -4.20
N SER A 107 9.58 -9.96 -4.42
CA SER A 107 8.40 -10.19 -5.26
C SER A 107 8.69 -10.05 -6.77
N PHE A 108 9.82 -9.46 -7.14
CA PHE A 108 10.10 -9.09 -8.54
C PHE A 108 10.19 -10.29 -9.50
N PRO A 109 10.84 -11.43 -9.17
CA PRO A 109 10.92 -12.56 -10.10
C PRO A 109 9.54 -13.14 -10.45
N GLU A 110 8.69 -13.31 -9.45
CA GLU A 110 7.32 -13.79 -9.65
C GLU A 110 6.49 -12.75 -10.41
N PHE A 111 6.61 -11.48 -10.04
CA PHE A 111 5.92 -10.39 -10.72
C PHE A 111 6.34 -10.24 -12.19
N THR A 112 7.63 -10.40 -12.52
CA THR A 112 8.13 -10.46 -13.91
C THR A 112 7.49 -11.62 -14.66
N THR A 113 7.38 -12.80 -14.05
CA THR A 113 6.72 -13.96 -14.68
C THR A 113 5.26 -13.65 -14.99
N ILE A 114 4.56 -12.97 -14.07
CA ILE A 114 3.17 -12.58 -14.25
C ILE A 114 3.01 -11.47 -15.30
N THR A 115 3.90 -10.48 -15.34
CA THR A 115 3.76 -9.32 -16.24
C THR A 115 4.32 -9.55 -17.64
N GLY A 116 5.33 -10.41 -17.77
CA GLY A 116 6.06 -10.59 -19.03
C GLY A 116 6.84 -9.34 -19.47
N ILE A 117 7.26 -8.50 -18.51
CA ILE A 117 8.18 -7.39 -18.81
C ILE A 117 9.56 -7.97 -19.16
N GLU A 118 10.14 -7.46 -20.23
CA GLU A 118 11.46 -7.83 -20.74
C GLU A 118 12.37 -6.60 -20.86
N ALA A 119 13.67 -6.82 -21.04
CA ALA A 119 14.65 -5.75 -21.12
C ALA A 119 14.46 -4.79 -22.32
N HIS A 120 13.70 -5.21 -23.34
CA HIS A 120 13.40 -4.36 -24.50
C HIS A 120 12.21 -3.43 -24.26
N ASP A 121 11.50 -3.57 -23.15
CA ASP A 121 10.34 -2.75 -22.85
C ASP A 121 10.70 -1.33 -22.44
N ARG A 122 9.74 -0.44 -22.72
CA ARG A 122 9.72 0.94 -22.26
C ARG A 122 8.52 1.09 -21.34
N VAL A 123 8.80 1.16 -20.05
CA VAL A 123 7.81 1.16 -18.98
C VAL A 123 7.44 2.60 -18.63
N LEU A 124 6.22 2.98 -18.99
CA LEU A 124 5.65 4.28 -18.69
C LEU A 124 5.17 4.36 -17.24
N ILE A 125 5.68 5.37 -16.54
CA ILE A 125 5.24 5.72 -15.19
C ILE A 125 4.29 6.91 -15.26
N THR A 126 3.06 6.72 -14.78
CA THR A 126 1.96 7.67 -15.00
C THR A 126 1.67 8.59 -13.82
N GLY A 127 2.48 8.52 -12.76
CA GLY A 127 2.30 9.36 -11.59
C GLY A 127 3.54 9.46 -10.71
N PRO A 128 3.42 10.13 -9.56
CA PRO A 128 4.57 10.46 -8.72
C PRO A 128 5.15 9.22 -8.03
N LEU A 129 6.47 9.24 -7.76
CA LEU A 129 7.17 8.15 -7.08
C LEU A 129 6.79 7.97 -5.60
N HIS A 130 6.20 8.97 -4.94
CA HIS A 130 5.68 8.76 -3.59
C HIS A 130 4.43 7.85 -3.56
N ALA A 131 3.78 7.61 -4.70
CA ALA A 131 2.80 6.54 -4.83
C ALA A 131 3.55 5.21 -5.03
N THR A 132 3.39 4.29 -4.07
CA THR A 132 4.13 3.04 -4.01
C THR A 132 4.03 2.20 -5.28
N MET A 133 2.89 2.18 -5.97
CA MET A 133 2.73 1.50 -7.26
C MET A 133 3.69 2.01 -8.34
N HIS A 134 3.86 3.33 -8.45
CA HIS A 134 4.70 3.93 -9.49
C HIS A 134 6.18 3.75 -9.17
N LEU A 135 6.57 3.91 -7.91
CA LEU A 135 7.94 3.59 -7.49
C LEU A 135 8.25 2.11 -7.67
N PHE A 136 7.32 1.23 -7.31
CA PHE A 136 7.48 -0.21 -7.51
C PHE A 136 7.67 -0.52 -9.00
N GLY A 137 6.81 0.00 -9.88
CA GLY A 137 6.91 -0.21 -11.32
C GLY A 137 8.22 0.31 -11.92
N ALA A 138 8.67 1.50 -11.52
CA ALA A 138 9.94 2.07 -12.00
C ALA A 138 11.15 1.25 -11.54
N VAL A 139 11.17 0.86 -10.26
CA VAL A 139 12.29 0.07 -9.70
C VAL A 139 12.27 -1.35 -10.28
N HIS A 140 11.10 -1.95 -10.47
CA HIS A 140 10.92 -3.27 -11.10
C HIS A 140 11.40 -3.28 -12.56
N ALA A 141 11.02 -2.27 -13.35
CA ALA A 141 11.49 -2.10 -14.72
C ALA A 141 13.02 -2.05 -14.80
N LEU A 142 13.65 -1.21 -14.00
CA LEU A 142 15.10 -1.08 -13.95
C LEU A 142 15.81 -2.37 -13.51
N TRP A 143 15.22 -3.08 -12.53
CA TRP A 143 15.71 -4.37 -12.06
C TRP A 143 15.59 -5.46 -13.13
N GLN A 144 14.54 -5.42 -13.96
CA GLN A 144 14.32 -6.36 -15.06
C GLN A 144 15.20 -6.06 -16.28
N GLY A 145 15.77 -4.85 -16.37
CA GLY A 145 16.56 -4.41 -17.52
C GLY A 145 15.81 -3.55 -18.53
N ALA A 146 14.57 -3.16 -18.22
CA ALA A 146 13.73 -2.32 -19.06
C ALA A 146 14.00 -0.81 -18.85
N CYS A 147 13.71 -0.02 -19.87
CA CYS A 147 13.85 1.44 -19.83
C CYS A 147 12.60 2.06 -19.15
N VAL A 148 12.80 2.95 -18.17
CA VAL A 148 11.71 3.72 -17.55
C VAL A 148 11.53 5.03 -18.32
N THR A 149 10.28 5.38 -18.66
CA THR A 149 9.99 6.58 -19.44
C THR A 149 8.76 7.35 -18.94
N ASP A 150 8.70 8.64 -19.26
CA ASP A 150 7.54 9.52 -19.12
C ASP A 150 6.90 9.88 -20.48
N ASP A 151 7.45 9.39 -21.59
CA ASP A 151 6.91 9.57 -22.94
C ASP A 151 5.95 8.43 -23.31
N PRO A 152 4.63 8.69 -23.42
CA PRO A 152 3.68 7.66 -23.80
C PRO A 152 3.84 7.21 -25.26
N THR A 153 4.40 8.03 -26.14
CA THR A 153 4.38 7.76 -27.59
C THR A 153 5.23 6.56 -28.00
N ASP A 154 6.23 6.21 -27.19
CA ASP A 154 7.10 5.05 -27.37
C ASP A 154 6.99 4.01 -26.24
N ALA A 155 6.02 4.14 -25.34
CA ALA A 155 5.82 3.20 -24.25
C ALA A 155 5.24 1.86 -24.75
N THR A 156 5.80 0.75 -24.28
CA THR A 156 5.30 -0.62 -24.56
C THR A 156 4.53 -1.19 -23.38
N VAL A 157 4.84 -0.75 -22.16
CA VAL A 157 4.18 -1.18 -20.92
C VAL A 157 3.79 0.05 -20.10
N VAL A 158 2.66 0.00 -19.40
CA VAL A 158 2.24 1.08 -18.48
C VAL A 158 1.86 0.54 -17.12
N HIS A 159 2.28 1.22 -16.05
CA HIS A 159 1.66 1.09 -14.74
C HIS A 159 0.62 2.20 -14.55
N ALA A 160 -0.64 1.85 -14.32
CA ALA A 160 -1.72 2.82 -14.20
C ALA A 160 -2.86 2.33 -13.30
N VAL A 161 -3.55 3.29 -12.66
CA VAL A 161 -4.89 3.02 -12.11
C VAL A 161 -5.92 2.96 -13.25
N PRO A 162 -7.07 2.27 -13.08
CA PRO A 162 -8.12 2.18 -14.10
C PRO A 162 -8.56 3.53 -14.69
N ALA A 163 -8.62 4.59 -13.88
CA ALA A 163 -9.00 5.92 -14.34
C ALA A 163 -7.98 6.53 -15.32
N VAL A 164 -6.69 6.29 -15.10
CA VAL A 164 -5.60 6.75 -15.95
C VAL A 164 -5.52 5.88 -17.22
N LEU A 165 -5.68 4.57 -17.08
CA LEU A 165 -5.64 3.63 -18.20
C LEU A 165 -6.61 4.03 -19.33
N ARG A 166 -7.83 4.46 -18.99
CA ARG A 166 -8.83 4.91 -19.98
C ARG A 166 -8.35 6.01 -20.90
N ARG A 167 -7.40 6.83 -20.47
CA ARG A 167 -6.90 7.98 -21.23
C ARG A 167 -5.59 7.63 -21.93
N ILE A 168 -4.66 7.02 -21.20
CA ILE A 168 -3.29 6.82 -21.67
C ILE A 168 -3.21 5.91 -22.91
N VAL A 169 -4.16 4.99 -23.08
CA VAL A 169 -4.24 4.10 -24.25
C VAL A 169 -4.36 4.86 -25.58
N TYR A 170 -4.92 6.08 -25.57
CA TYR A 170 -5.02 6.91 -26.77
C TYR A 170 -3.74 7.70 -27.07
N GLU A 171 -2.89 7.88 -26.06
CA GLU A 171 -1.64 8.63 -26.13
C GLU A 171 -0.44 7.69 -26.38
N ALA A 172 -0.60 6.39 -26.11
CA ALA A 172 0.44 5.36 -26.20
C ALA A 172 0.16 4.32 -27.31
N PRO A 173 0.45 4.64 -28.59
CA PRO A 173 0.09 3.78 -29.73
C PRO A 173 0.89 2.47 -29.81
N ARG A 174 1.97 2.32 -29.05
CA ARG A 174 2.82 1.11 -29.00
C ARG A 174 2.53 0.24 -27.77
N LEU A 175 1.58 0.64 -26.93
CA LEU A 175 1.28 -0.03 -25.68
C LEU A 175 0.75 -1.45 -25.94
N ARG A 176 1.46 -2.46 -25.44
CA ARG A 176 1.10 -3.88 -25.56
C ARG A 176 0.58 -4.47 -24.25
N THR A 177 1.03 -3.93 -23.11
CA THR A 177 0.69 -4.46 -21.79
C THR A 177 0.35 -3.33 -20.82
N ALA A 178 -0.77 -3.44 -20.11
CA ALA A 178 -1.18 -2.54 -19.05
C ALA A 178 -1.18 -3.27 -17.71
N ILE A 179 -0.38 -2.78 -16.77
CA ILE A 179 -0.34 -3.25 -15.39
C ILE A 179 -1.22 -2.32 -14.56
N VAL A 180 -2.30 -2.88 -14.01
CA VAL A 180 -3.38 -2.16 -13.36
C VAL A 180 -3.48 -2.52 -11.89
N ALA A 181 -3.52 -1.50 -11.03
CA ALA A 181 -3.69 -1.68 -9.60
C ALA A 181 -4.24 -0.42 -8.91
N GLY A 182 -4.24 -0.43 -7.57
CA GLY A 182 -4.67 0.68 -6.72
C GLY A 182 -6.17 0.73 -6.49
N THR A 183 -6.95 0.35 -7.50
CA THR A 183 -8.38 0.05 -7.41
C THR A 183 -8.71 -1.12 -8.33
N MET A 184 -9.82 -1.81 -8.08
CA MET A 184 -10.30 -2.89 -8.94
C MET A 184 -10.48 -2.42 -10.39
N LEU A 185 -10.05 -3.24 -11.34
CA LEU A 185 -10.29 -3.03 -12.76
C LEU A 185 -11.80 -3.10 -13.05
N ASP A 186 -12.31 -2.02 -13.64
CA ASP A 186 -13.70 -1.93 -14.07
C ASP A 186 -13.87 -2.17 -15.58
N ASP A 187 -15.10 -2.42 -16.01
CA ASP A 187 -15.43 -2.73 -17.40
C ASP A 187 -15.08 -1.59 -18.37
N GLY A 188 -15.17 -0.34 -17.93
CA GLY A 188 -14.85 0.82 -18.75
C GLY A 188 -13.36 0.93 -19.06
N ALA A 189 -12.50 0.70 -18.07
CA ALA A 189 -11.06 0.63 -18.26
C ALA A 189 -10.66 -0.56 -19.14
N ARG A 190 -11.27 -1.72 -18.90
CA ARG A 190 -11.05 -2.93 -19.71
C ARG A 190 -11.45 -2.72 -21.17
N ALA A 191 -12.59 -2.08 -21.43
CA ALA A 191 -13.06 -1.79 -22.78
C ALA A 191 -12.14 -0.78 -23.50
N ALA A 192 -11.66 0.25 -22.80
CA ALA A 192 -10.75 1.23 -23.37
C ALA A 192 -9.40 0.62 -23.78
N ALA A 193 -8.90 -0.36 -23.04
CA ALA A 193 -7.67 -1.09 -23.34
C ALA A 193 -7.89 -2.33 -24.22
N SER A 194 -8.94 -2.33 -25.06
CA SER A 194 -9.20 -3.43 -25.99
C SER A 194 -8.01 -3.65 -26.94
N GLY A 195 -7.49 -4.88 -26.98
CA GLY A 195 -6.32 -5.25 -27.78
C GLY A 195 -4.98 -5.12 -27.05
N ILE A 196 -4.99 -4.69 -25.78
CA ILE A 196 -3.83 -4.61 -24.90
C ILE A 196 -3.94 -5.74 -23.87
N GLU A 197 -2.83 -6.41 -23.57
CA GLU A 197 -2.80 -7.38 -22.47
C GLU A 197 -2.95 -6.65 -21.14
N ILE A 198 -3.85 -7.11 -20.27
CA ILE A 198 -4.07 -6.48 -18.97
C ILE A 198 -3.59 -7.43 -17.88
N VAL A 199 -2.68 -6.95 -17.05
CA VAL A 199 -2.25 -7.59 -15.81
C VAL A 199 -2.85 -6.78 -14.67
N GLU A 200 -3.70 -7.39 -13.85
CA GLU A 200 -4.24 -6.73 -12.68
C GLU A 200 -3.61 -7.34 -11.43
N TYR A 201 -3.20 -6.49 -10.48
CA TYR A 201 -2.78 -6.96 -9.17
C TYR A 201 -3.51 -6.26 -8.03
N TYR A 202 -3.75 -7.03 -6.97
CA TYR A 202 -4.26 -6.57 -5.69
C TYR A 202 -3.12 -6.51 -4.67
N GLY A 203 -3.12 -5.45 -3.88
CA GLY A 203 -2.09 -5.20 -2.88
C GLY A 203 -2.48 -4.08 -1.93
N ALA A 204 -1.66 -3.90 -0.90
CA ALA A 204 -1.79 -2.81 0.07
C ALA A 204 -0.44 -2.14 0.27
N ALA A 205 -0.43 -0.87 0.67
CA ALA A 205 0.82 -0.16 0.94
C ALA A 205 1.65 -0.91 2.00
N GLU A 206 0.98 -1.52 2.97
CA GLU A 206 1.55 -2.33 4.05
C GLU A 206 2.06 -3.70 3.60
N LEU A 207 1.56 -4.26 2.49
CA LEU A 207 1.78 -5.66 2.09
C LEU A 207 2.45 -5.85 0.74
N SER A 208 2.66 -4.77 -0.02
CA SER A 208 3.09 -4.83 -1.42
C SER A 208 2.05 -5.60 -2.26
N ILE A 209 2.48 -6.42 -3.20
CA ILE A 209 1.64 -7.27 -4.04
C ILE A 209 1.19 -8.49 -3.23
N VAL A 210 -0.12 -8.76 -3.24
CA VAL A 210 -0.75 -9.88 -2.54
C VAL A 210 -1.23 -10.93 -3.54
N ALA A 211 -1.88 -10.50 -4.62
CA ALA A 211 -2.44 -11.37 -5.64
C ALA A 211 -2.39 -10.69 -7.01
N ALA A 212 -2.38 -11.47 -8.09
CA ALA A 212 -2.43 -10.92 -9.44
C ALA A 212 -3.11 -11.87 -10.44
N ARG A 213 -3.45 -11.34 -11.61
CA ARG A 213 -3.93 -12.07 -12.79
C ARG A 213 -3.47 -11.45 -14.08
N ARG A 214 -3.38 -12.26 -15.13
CA ARG A 214 -3.53 -11.82 -16.52
C ARG A 214 -5.01 -11.92 -16.88
N VAL A 215 -5.65 -10.83 -17.27
CA VAL A 215 -7.08 -10.84 -17.61
C VAL A 215 -7.28 -11.67 -18.89
N PRO A 216 -8.24 -12.63 -18.93
CA PRO A 216 -9.37 -12.82 -18.02
C PRO A 216 -9.18 -13.91 -16.94
N ASP A 217 -7.96 -14.39 -16.69
CA ASP A 217 -7.71 -15.46 -15.73
C ASP A 217 -8.12 -15.06 -14.29
N PRO A 218 -8.41 -16.04 -13.42
CA PRO A 218 -8.67 -15.77 -12.01
C PRO A 218 -7.49 -15.08 -11.32
N MET A 219 -7.78 -14.14 -10.43
CA MET A 219 -6.77 -13.53 -9.55
C MET A 219 -6.30 -14.56 -8.53
N ARG A 220 -4.98 -14.76 -8.43
CA ARG A 220 -4.37 -15.74 -7.53
C ARG A 220 -3.37 -15.08 -6.60
N LEU A 221 -3.28 -15.58 -5.36
CA LEU A 221 -2.23 -15.18 -4.43
C LEU A 221 -0.85 -15.46 -5.03
N LEU A 222 0.11 -14.59 -4.75
CA LEU A 222 1.53 -14.87 -5.03
C LEU A 222 1.99 -16.11 -4.25
N ASP A 223 2.97 -16.85 -4.76
CA ASP A 223 3.42 -18.13 -4.24
C ASP A 223 3.83 -18.06 -2.76
N SER A 224 4.48 -16.96 -2.35
CA SER A 224 4.94 -16.77 -0.97
C SER A 224 3.92 -16.05 -0.06
N VAL A 225 2.71 -15.77 -0.55
CA VAL A 225 1.68 -15.01 0.19
C VAL A 225 0.55 -15.93 0.62
N ASP A 226 0.32 -16.07 1.93
CA ASP A 226 -0.85 -16.80 2.43
C ASP A 226 -2.00 -15.85 2.74
N ALA A 227 -3.23 -16.34 2.59
CA ALA A 227 -4.42 -15.61 2.97
C ALA A 227 -5.43 -16.53 3.65
N GLU A 228 -6.24 -15.94 4.53
CA GLU A 228 -7.40 -16.60 5.11
C GLU A 228 -8.53 -15.60 5.33
N ILE A 229 -9.76 -16.12 5.40
CA ILE A 229 -10.94 -15.32 5.64
C ILE A 229 -11.36 -15.50 7.09
N ARG A 230 -11.27 -14.43 7.89
CA ARG A 230 -11.75 -14.40 9.28
C ARG A 230 -12.97 -13.50 9.33
N ASP A 231 -14.11 -14.04 9.78
CA ASP A 231 -15.37 -13.29 9.89
C ASP A 231 -15.75 -12.52 8.60
N GLY A 232 -15.44 -13.11 7.43
CA GLY A 232 -15.74 -12.53 6.12
C GLY A 232 -14.72 -11.51 5.61
N LEU A 233 -13.62 -11.30 6.32
CA LEU A 233 -12.57 -10.32 6.01
C LEU A 233 -11.26 -11.01 5.64
N LEU A 234 -10.52 -10.38 4.74
CA LEU A 234 -9.24 -10.85 4.24
C LEU A 234 -8.11 -10.54 5.24
N TYR A 235 -7.47 -11.61 5.74
CA TYR A 235 -6.21 -11.56 6.46
C TYR A 235 -5.11 -12.15 5.59
N VAL A 236 -3.97 -11.47 5.52
CA VAL A 236 -2.84 -11.84 4.66
C VAL A 236 -1.58 -12.01 5.49
N ARG A 237 -0.86 -13.09 5.26
CA ARG A 237 0.51 -13.29 5.72
C ARG A 237 1.45 -13.19 4.52
N SER A 238 2.28 -12.16 4.51
CA SER A 238 3.19 -11.86 3.40
C SER A 238 4.62 -11.60 3.89
N PRO A 239 5.65 -12.11 3.18
CA PRO A 239 7.03 -11.70 3.41
C PRO A 239 7.30 -10.27 2.93
N TYR A 240 6.42 -9.69 2.11
CA TYR A 240 6.54 -8.35 1.52
C TYR A 240 5.95 -7.23 2.39
N ARG A 241 5.58 -7.58 3.64
CA ARG A 241 5.00 -6.64 4.60
C ARG A 241 6.02 -5.62 5.09
N VAL A 242 5.52 -4.44 5.47
CA VAL A 242 6.30 -3.40 6.14
C VAL A 242 6.83 -3.87 7.49
N LEU A 243 7.93 -3.26 7.95
CA LEU A 243 8.50 -3.50 9.27
C LEU A 243 7.48 -3.18 10.36
N GLY A 244 7.46 -4.02 11.40
CA GLY A 244 6.52 -3.88 12.53
C GLY A 244 5.09 -4.34 12.25
N ALA A 245 4.72 -4.70 11.01
CA ALA A 245 3.42 -5.28 10.73
C ALA A 245 3.30 -6.69 11.34
N ALA A 246 2.10 -7.01 11.86
CA ALA A 246 1.75 -8.33 12.34
C ALA A 246 1.97 -9.40 11.27
N GLU A 247 2.25 -10.64 11.69
CA GLU A 247 2.44 -11.77 10.76
C GLU A 247 1.20 -11.96 9.87
N TRP A 248 0.01 -11.95 10.49
CA TRP A 248 -1.27 -11.90 9.79
C TRP A 248 -1.83 -10.49 9.86
N PHE A 249 -1.96 -9.84 8.71
CA PHE A 249 -2.42 -8.46 8.58
C PHE A 249 -3.84 -8.41 8.02
N GLY A 250 -4.76 -7.77 8.73
CA GLY A 250 -6.13 -7.53 8.24
C GLY A 250 -6.15 -6.36 7.27
N VAL A 251 -6.53 -6.61 6.01
CA VAL A 251 -6.58 -5.55 4.98
C VAL A 251 -7.91 -4.77 5.01
N GLY A 252 -8.92 -5.37 5.65
CA GLY A 252 -10.30 -4.87 5.81
C GLY A 252 -11.16 -4.89 4.55
N ASP A 253 -10.71 -5.63 3.54
CA ASP A 253 -11.54 -6.00 2.41
C ASP A 253 -12.24 -7.33 2.70
N ARG A 254 -13.49 -7.44 2.26
CA ARG A 254 -14.20 -8.72 2.16
C ARG A 254 -13.68 -9.46 0.95
N ALA A 255 -13.43 -10.74 1.13
CA ALA A 255 -12.97 -11.57 0.03
C ALA A 255 -13.49 -13.01 0.15
N VAL A 256 -13.45 -13.71 -0.96
CA VAL A 256 -13.57 -15.18 -1.02
C VAL A 256 -12.22 -15.72 -1.43
N LEU A 257 -11.75 -16.72 -0.69
CA LEU A 257 -10.61 -17.54 -1.07
C LEU A 257 -11.11 -18.88 -1.60
N GLY A 258 -10.93 -19.11 -2.89
CA GLY A 258 -11.32 -20.32 -3.60
C GLY A 258 -10.22 -21.38 -3.61
N ALA A 259 -10.50 -22.48 -4.32
CA ALA A 259 -9.48 -23.48 -4.63
C ALA A 259 -8.33 -22.87 -5.44
N ASN A 260 -7.16 -23.50 -5.42
CA ASN A 260 -5.99 -23.07 -6.19
C ASN A 260 -5.56 -21.61 -5.90
N ARG A 261 -5.76 -21.15 -4.66
CA ARG A 261 -5.35 -19.81 -4.18
C ARG A 261 -6.03 -18.66 -4.93
N GLU A 262 -7.23 -18.89 -5.48
CA GLU A 262 -8.01 -17.86 -6.18
C GLU A 262 -8.61 -16.87 -5.18
N LEU A 263 -8.30 -15.59 -5.35
CA LEU A 263 -8.79 -14.52 -4.49
C LEU A 263 -9.81 -13.66 -5.24
N THR A 264 -11.02 -13.56 -4.72
CA THR A 264 -12.05 -12.64 -5.23
C THR A 264 -12.33 -11.56 -4.19
N ILE A 265 -12.04 -10.30 -4.52
CA ILE A 265 -12.36 -9.15 -3.67
C ILE A 265 -13.84 -8.78 -3.84
N LEU A 266 -14.59 -8.74 -2.74
CA LEU A 266 -16.01 -8.43 -2.70
C LEU A 266 -16.30 -6.96 -2.34
N GLY A 267 -15.25 -6.18 -2.07
CA GLY A 267 -15.33 -4.79 -1.60
C GLY A 267 -14.88 -4.64 -0.14
N ARG A 268 -15.14 -3.49 0.46
CA ARG A 268 -14.76 -3.17 1.85
C ARG A 268 -15.72 -3.82 2.85
N GLY A 269 -15.20 -4.28 3.98
CA GLY A 269 -16.02 -4.79 5.08
C GLY A 269 -16.84 -3.71 5.77
N GLU A 270 -18.02 -4.07 6.32
CA GLU A 270 -18.84 -3.13 7.11
C GLU A 270 -18.11 -2.65 8.38
N PHE A 271 -17.18 -3.46 8.90
CA PHE A 271 -16.37 -3.17 10.09
C PHE A 271 -14.99 -2.57 9.78
N ALA A 272 -14.68 -2.38 8.49
CA ALA A 272 -13.46 -1.72 8.07
C ALA A 272 -13.73 -0.22 8.04
N ILE A 273 -13.05 0.51 8.91
CA ILE A 273 -13.15 1.97 9.00
C ILE A 273 -11.96 2.55 8.23
N ASN A 274 -12.23 3.35 7.20
CA ASN A 274 -11.18 4.01 6.44
C ASN A 274 -10.81 5.33 7.10
N VAL A 275 -9.91 5.26 8.08
CA VAL A 275 -9.35 6.44 8.74
C VAL A 275 -8.17 6.93 7.92
N GLY A 276 -8.43 7.87 7.02
CA GLY A 276 -7.33 8.55 6.35
C GLY A 276 -6.57 7.76 5.30
N GLY A 277 -7.24 6.85 4.60
CA GLY A 277 -6.60 5.92 3.67
C GLY A 277 -6.01 4.69 4.36
N THR A 278 -6.04 4.65 5.70
CA THR A 278 -5.68 3.47 6.49
C THR A 278 -6.94 2.67 6.79
N THR A 279 -6.92 1.39 6.48
CA THR A 279 -7.98 0.50 6.91
C THR A 279 -7.74 0.11 8.37
N VAL A 280 -8.64 0.54 9.25
CA VAL A 280 -8.66 0.09 10.65
C VAL A 280 -9.82 -0.87 10.84
N MET A 281 -9.55 -2.04 11.40
CA MET A 281 -10.57 -2.99 11.77
C MET A 281 -11.19 -2.60 13.11
N ALA A 282 -12.49 -2.28 13.13
CA ALA A 282 -13.21 -1.95 14.35
C ALA A 282 -12.99 -3.00 15.45
N GLU A 283 -12.97 -4.28 15.08
CA GLU A 283 -12.84 -5.41 16.01
C GLU A 283 -11.44 -5.52 16.64
N ASP A 284 -10.38 -5.13 15.93
CA ASP A 284 -9.03 -5.12 16.51
C ASP A 284 -8.89 -3.98 17.52
N VAL A 285 -9.58 -2.85 17.29
CA VAL A 285 -9.68 -1.75 18.25
C VAL A 285 -10.47 -2.19 19.47
N GLU A 286 -11.65 -2.79 19.28
CA GLU A 286 -12.48 -3.31 20.38
C GLU A 286 -11.71 -4.30 21.25
N ARG A 287 -11.08 -5.31 20.65
CA ARG A 287 -10.28 -6.31 21.37
C ARG A 287 -9.16 -5.68 22.17
N THR A 288 -8.51 -4.64 21.65
CA THR A 288 -7.47 -3.90 22.38
C THR A 288 -8.08 -3.10 23.53
N LEU A 289 -9.21 -2.42 23.31
CA LEU A 289 -9.90 -1.65 24.34
C LEU A 289 -10.40 -2.55 25.48
N GLU A 290 -10.85 -3.77 25.18
CA GLU A 290 -11.26 -4.77 26.18
C GLU A 290 -10.09 -5.28 27.06
N THR A 291 -8.84 -4.97 26.72
CA THR A 291 -7.68 -5.23 27.59
C THR A 291 -7.30 -4.06 28.50
N VAL A 292 -7.96 -2.90 28.33
CA VAL A 292 -7.71 -1.71 29.16
C VAL A 292 -8.43 -1.86 30.50
N ASP A 293 -7.72 -1.56 31.59
CA ASP A 293 -8.29 -1.65 32.93
C ASP A 293 -9.49 -0.72 33.08
N GLY A 294 -10.58 -1.26 33.62
CA GLY A 294 -11.87 -0.58 33.75
C GLY A 294 -12.81 -0.68 32.55
N VAL A 295 -12.38 -1.14 31.37
CA VAL A 295 -13.30 -1.38 30.23
C VAL A 295 -13.96 -2.75 30.37
N THR A 296 -15.30 -2.79 30.44
CA THR A 296 -16.07 -4.04 30.57
C THR A 296 -16.76 -4.46 29.27
N GLY A 297 -16.82 -3.57 28.29
CA GLY A 297 -17.26 -3.85 26.94
C GLY A 297 -16.92 -2.70 25.99
N ALA A 298 -16.59 -3.02 24.74
CA ALA A 298 -16.29 -2.02 23.73
C ALA A 298 -17.01 -2.30 22.40
N ALA A 299 -17.43 -1.22 21.74
CA ALA A 299 -17.97 -1.24 20.40
C ALA A 299 -17.34 -0.10 19.59
N VAL A 300 -16.92 -0.38 18.36
CA VAL A 300 -16.24 0.60 17.52
C VAL A 300 -16.97 0.75 16.20
N ILE A 301 -17.18 2.00 15.80
CA ILE A 301 -17.82 2.35 14.53
C ILE A 301 -17.04 3.44 13.80
N GLY A 302 -17.17 3.44 12.48
CA GLY A 302 -16.74 4.53 11.62
C GLY A 302 -17.73 5.70 11.68
N SER A 303 -17.20 6.91 11.83
CA SER A 303 -17.95 8.16 11.83
C SER A 303 -17.49 9.03 10.66
N PRO A 304 -18.38 9.55 9.81
CA PRO A 304 -17.98 10.43 8.71
C PRO A 304 -17.16 11.62 9.21
N HIS A 305 -16.06 11.92 8.52
CA HIS A 305 -15.20 13.04 8.83
C HIS A 305 -14.79 13.78 7.56
N SER A 306 -14.93 15.11 7.55
CA SER A 306 -14.74 15.95 6.36
C SER A 306 -13.35 15.85 5.73
N VAL A 307 -12.32 15.66 6.56
CA VAL A 307 -10.92 15.50 6.11
C VAL A 307 -10.49 14.03 6.02
N LEU A 308 -10.78 13.21 7.04
CA LEU A 308 -10.26 11.85 7.18
C LEU A 308 -11.02 10.77 6.39
N GLY A 309 -12.16 11.13 5.77
CA GLY A 309 -13.13 10.16 5.28
C GLY A 309 -13.97 9.62 6.44
N GLU A 310 -13.34 8.83 7.31
CA GLU A 310 -13.92 8.37 8.58
C GLU A 310 -12.99 8.62 9.77
N THR A 311 -13.56 8.73 10.96
CA THR A 311 -12.87 8.61 12.24
C THR A 311 -13.47 7.49 13.08
N ILE A 312 -12.76 7.10 14.13
CA ILE A 312 -13.19 6.05 15.04
C ILE A 312 -13.98 6.67 16.19
N THR A 313 -15.21 6.17 16.38
CA THR A 313 -15.97 6.38 17.61
C THR A 313 -15.98 5.07 18.39
N ALA A 314 -15.49 5.12 19.63
CA ALA A 314 -15.64 4.03 20.60
C ALA A 314 -16.85 4.30 21.49
N VAL A 315 -17.71 3.30 21.62
CA VAL A 315 -18.79 3.25 22.61
C VAL A 315 -18.38 2.20 23.63
N ILE A 316 -18.24 2.60 24.89
CA ILE A 316 -17.70 1.73 25.94
C ILE A 316 -18.66 1.60 27.12
N GLU A 317 -18.75 0.38 27.65
CA GLU A 317 -19.12 0.10 29.03
C GLU A 317 -17.83 0.15 29.86
N HIS A 318 -17.85 0.82 31.01
CA HIS A 318 -16.71 0.84 31.90
C HIS A 318 -17.11 0.88 33.37
N ASP A 319 -16.21 0.45 34.25
CA ASP A 319 -16.34 0.59 35.70
C ASP A 319 -16.28 2.08 36.09
N ASP A 320 -17.26 2.54 36.86
CA ASP A 320 -17.31 3.90 37.41
C ASP A 320 -16.11 4.23 38.30
N ALA A 321 -15.43 3.20 38.84
CA ALA A 321 -14.19 3.38 39.60
C ALA A 321 -13.02 3.87 38.74
N VAL A 322 -13.06 3.64 37.41
CA VAL A 322 -12.00 4.04 36.48
C VAL A 322 -12.50 5.17 35.59
N THR A 323 -11.84 6.32 35.69
CA THR A 323 -12.21 7.48 34.87
C THR A 323 -11.94 7.25 33.39
N LEU A 324 -12.80 7.79 32.52
CA LEU A 324 -12.58 7.80 31.06
C LEU A 324 -11.22 8.41 30.67
N HIS A 325 -10.68 9.34 31.46
CA HIS A 325 -9.35 9.89 31.26
C HIS A 325 -8.25 8.82 31.40
N ALA A 326 -8.33 7.98 32.44
CA ALA A 326 -7.38 6.90 32.68
C ALA A 326 -7.47 5.82 31.59
N ILE A 327 -8.69 5.46 31.17
CA ILE A 327 -8.93 4.52 30.07
C ILE A 327 -8.28 5.03 28.77
N ARG A 328 -8.50 6.30 28.42
CA ARG A 328 -7.90 6.92 27.23
C ARG A 328 -6.37 6.97 27.30
N ALA A 329 -5.80 7.14 28.49
CA ALA A 329 -4.35 7.14 28.67
C ALA A 329 -3.74 5.75 28.44
N GLN A 330 -4.35 4.71 28.99
CA GLN A 330 -3.96 3.31 28.76
C GLN A 330 -4.13 2.90 27.29
N ALA A 331 -5.29 3.20 26.69
CA ALA A 331 -5.57 2.90 25.29
C ALA A 331 -4.55 3.55 24.34
N ARG A 332 -4.09 4.77 24.64
CA ARG A 332 -3.06 5.46 23.85
C ARG A 332 -1.70 4.76 23.89
N ALA A 333 -1.41 3.97 24.91
CA ALA A 333 -0.18 3.17 24.99
C ALA A 333 -0.26 1.86 24.18
N LEU A 334 -1.48 1.41 23.85
CA LEU A 334 -1.74 0.11 23.21
C LEU A 334 -2.14 0.24 21.73
N LEU A 335 -2.91 1.27 21.39
CA LEU A 335 -3.44 1.49 20.05
C LEU A 335 -2.49 2.35 19.22
N ALA A 336 -2.35 1.98 17.93
CA ALA A 336 -1.79 2.87 16.93
C ALA A 336 -2.64 4.16 16.83
N ARG A 337 -2.02 5.26 16.41
CA ARG A 337 -2.66 6.58 16.36
C ARG A 337 -3.95 6.59 15.54
N GLU A 338 -4.02 5.85 14.44
CA GLU A 338 -5.19 5.78 13.55
C GLU A 338 -6.29 4.91 14.11
N ALA A 339 -5.91 3.93 14.94
CA ALA A 339 -6.80 3.05 15.66
C ALA A 339 -7.36 3.71 16.94
N MET A 340 -6.77 4.83 17.38
CA MET A 340 -7.22 5.57 18.56
C MET A 340 -8.57 6.25 18.30
N PRO A 341 -9.62 5.97 19.11
CA PRO A 341 -10.89 6.63 18.96
C PRO A 341 -10.79 8.15 19.20
N SER A 342 -11.26 8.93 18.22
CA SER A 342 -11.34 10.40 18.34
C SER A 342 -12.56 10.83 19.16
N ARG A 343 -13.58 9.99 19.20
CA ARG A 343 -14.80 10.19 19.99
C ARG A 343 -15.01 8.98 20.89
N TRP A 344 -15.41 9.25 22.13
CA TRP A 344 -15.77 8.22 23.10
C TRP A 344 -17.15 8.53 23.63
N ILE A 345 -18.01 7.51 23.64
CA ILE A 345 -19.35 7.56 24.21
C ILE A 345 -19.36 6.50 25.31
N THR A 346 -19.75 6.88 26.51
CA THR A 346 -19.91 5.96 27.64
C THR A 346 -21.37 5.59 27.74
N VAL A 347 -21.66 4.31 27.94
CA VAL A 347 -23.03 3.79 28.10
C VAL A 347 -23.08 2.86 29.30
N ASP A 348 -24.24 2.81 29.96
CA ASP A 348 -24.47 1.87 31.06
C ASP A 348 -24.49 0.42 30.55
N GLU A 349 -25.01 0.20 29.34
CA GLU A 349 -25.06 -1.10 28.68
C GLU A 349 -24.99 -0.95 27.15
N LEU A 350 -24.10 -1.68 26.49
CA LEU A 350 -24.03 -1.80 25.05
C LEU A 350 -25.21 -2.63 24.55
N PRO A 351 -25.83 -2.23 23.43
CA PRO A 351 -26.88 -3.04 22.83
C PRO A 351 -26.26 -4.38 22.42
N ARG A 352 -26.85 -5.50 22.85
CA ARG A 352 -26.41 -6.87 22.52
C ARG A 352 -27.45 -7.60 21.67
N THR A 353 -27.01 -8.56 20.85
CA THR A 353 -27.87 -9.49 20.11
C THR A 353 -28.42 -10.56 21.05
N GLY A 354 -29.40 -11.35 20.60
CA GLY A 354 -29.91 -12.50 21.37
C GLY A 354 -28.86 -13.57 21.69
N SER A 355 -27.65 -13.49 21.09
CA SER A 355 -26.50 -14.35 21.39
C SER A 355 -25.47 -13.68 22.32
N GLY A 356 -25.76 -12.51 22.90
CA GLY A 356 -24.88 -11.80 23.85
C GLY A 356 -23.75 -10.97 23.22
N LYS A 357 -23.59 -10.96 21.90
CA LYS A 357 -22.59 -10.13 21.18
C LYS A 357 -23.09 -8.69 21.04
N VAL A 358 -22.20 -7.71 20.99
CA VAL A 358 -22.58 -6.31 20.74
C VAL A 358 -23.28 -6.17 19.38
N ALA A 359 -24.47 -5.59 19.37
CA ALA A 359 -25.30 -5.30 18.22
C ALA A 359 -24.91 -3.96 17.58
N ARG A 360 -23.79 -3.96 16.83
CA ARG A 360 -23.17 -2.74 16.25
C ARG A 360 -24.10 -1.90 15.36
N GLY A 361 -25.07 -2.50 14.68
CA GLY A 361 -26.10 -1.76 13.92
C GLY A 361 -26.91 -0.79 14.78
N ARG A 362 -27.17 -1.16 16.05
CA ARG A 362 -27.84 -0.30 17.04
C ARG A 362 -26.88 0.67 17.73
N VAL A 363 -25.58 0.37 17.72
CA VAL A 363 -24.54 1.31 18.21
C VAL A 363 -24.43 2.52 17.28
N LYS A 364 -24.65 2.36 15.97
CA LYS A 364 -24.72 3.49 15.02
C LYS A 364 -25.86 4.48 15.35
N GLU A 365 -26.94 4.01 15.98
CA GLU A 365 -28.05 4.87 16.43
C GLU A 365 -27.68 5.71 17.66
N LEU A 366 -26.81 5.19 18.55
CA LEU A 366 -26.26 5.93 19.70
C LEU A 366 -25.32 7.07 19.30
N HIS A 367 -24.85 7.05 18.06
CA HIS A 367 -23.98 8.07 17.47
C HIS A 367 -24.74 9.23 16.81
N SER A 368 -26.05 9.07 16.57
CA SER A 368 -26.91 10.02 15.83
C SER A 368 -27.15 11.33 16.57
#